data_AF-X1BY34-F1
#
_entry.id   AF-X1BY34-F1
#
_cell.length_a   1.000
_cell.length_b   1.000
_cell.length_c   1.000
_cell.angle_alpha   90.00
_cell.angle_beta   90.00
_cell.angle_gamma   90.00
#
_symmetry.space_group_name_H-M   'P 1'
#
loop_
_entity.id
_entity.type
_entity.pdbx_description
1 polymer ?
#
loop_
_entity_poly.entity_id
_entity_poly.type
_entity_poly.pdbx_seq_one_letter_code
_entity_poly.pdbx_strand_id
1 'polypeptide(L)'
;EHNINFLVEELREFIAFLENLLGRKMDWDRLAEIIDDTIEMNRVWHEVNELRKTRPCPMHSRDFWSSMPASLYMAADPKVTADLYQQMYDEVKSIVDNYTGAIAEEKYRLAFAELPPWHSLGFFDQLAERGWNFVIESWAYQPPKPIDLSKFFSSK
;
A
#
# COMPACT_ATOMS: atom_id res chain seq x y z
N GLU A 1 0.03 -25.49 9.92
CA GLU A 1 1.25 -25.62 10.73
C GLU A 1 2.46 -26.05 9.91
N HIS A 2 2.41 -27.19 9.18
CA HIS A 2 3.53 -27.65 8.34
C HIS A 2 4.13 -26.57 7.41
N ASN A 3 3.31 -25.89 6.60
CA ASN A 3 3.81 -24.87 5.67
C ASN A 3 4.45 -23.66 6.38
N ILE A 4 3.96 -23.30 7.57
CA ILE A 4 4.52 -22.17 8.33
C ILE A 4 5.89 -22.57 8.88
N ASN A 5 6.01 -23.77 9.44
CA ASN A 5 7.29 -24.29 9.94
C ASN A 5 8.32 -24.37 8.82
N PHE A 6 7.92 -24.93 7.67
CA PHE A 6 8.75 -24.99 6.48
C PHE A 6 9.26 -23.60 6.05
N LEU A 7 8.36 -22.61 5.94
CA LEU A 7 8.77 -21.24 5.58
C LEU A 7 9.73 -20.61 6.60
N VAL A 8 9.49 -20.81 7.90
CA VAL A 8 10.37 -20.29 8.96
C VAL A 8 11.75 -20.94 8.90
N GLU A 9 11.82 -22.25 8.64
CA GLU A 9 13.08 -22.98 8.47
C GLU A 9 13.87 -22.44 7.27
N GLU A 10 13.25 -22.34 6.10
CA GLU A 10 13.87 -21.82 4.88
C GLU A 10 14.37 -20.37 5.05
N LEU A 11 13.58 -19.51 5.72
CA LEU A 11 14.00 -18.13 6.02
C LEU A 11 15.23 -18.09 6.96
N ARG A 12 15.29 -18.98 7.96
CA ARG A 12 16.45 -19.07 8.86
C ARG A 12 17.70 -19.57 8.13
N GLU A 13 17.56 -20.54 7.24
CA GLU A 13 18.66 -21.02 6.41
C GLU A 13 19.17 -19.92 5.47
N PHE A 14 18.26 -19.14 4.87
CA PHE A 14 18.64 -18.03 4.02
C PHE A 14 19.36 -16.92 4.80
N ILE A 15 18.92 -16.62 6.03
CA ILE A 15 19.64 -15.70 6.91
C ILE A 15 21.06 -16.21 7.15
N ALA A 16 21.24 -17.48 7.55
CA ALA A 16 22.57 -18.04 7.79
C ALA A 16 23.46 -17.99 6.55
N PHE A 17 22.90 -18.23 5.36
CA PHE A 17 23.60 -18.05 4.09
C PHE A 17 24.08 -16.60 3.90
N LEU A 18 23.21 -15.61 4.09
CA LEU A 18 23.56 -14.19 3.97
C LEU A 18 24.60 -13.75 5.01
N GLU A 19 24.49 -14.23 6.25
CA GLU A 19 25.48 -13.93 7.30
C GLU A 19 26.87 -14.42 6.93
N ASN A 20 26.96 -15.64 6.37
CA ASN A 20 28.21 -16.21 5.88
C ASN A 20 28.76 -15.46 4.66
N LEU A 21 27.88 -15.09 3.72
CA LEU A 21 28.26 -14.37 2.50
C LEU A 21 28.77 -12.95 2.78
N LEU A 22 28.09 -12.23 3.69
CA LEU A 22 28.34 -10.81 3.95
C LEU A 22 29.24 -10.57 5.17
N GLY A 23 29.50 -11.61 5.98
CA GLY A 23 30.31 -11.51 7.20
C GLY A 23 29.66 -10.65 8.30
N ARG A 24 28.33 -10.53 8.30
CA ARG A 24 27.56 -9.71 9.25
C ARG A 24 26.39 -10.52 9.80
N LYS A 25 26.14 -10.41 11.10
CA LYS A 25 25.00 -11.06 11.75
C LYS A 25 23.70 -10.31 11.50
N MET A 26 22.60 -11.04 11.49
CA MET A 26 21.25 -10.49 11.44
C MET A 26 21.00 -9.58 12.64
N ASP A 27 20.58 -8.36 12.36
CA ASP A 27 20.14 -7.41 13.37
C ASP A 27 18.63 -7.56 13.56
N TRP A 28 18.24 -8.32 14.58
CA TRP A 28 16.85 -8.62 14.87
C TRP A 28 16.07 -7.42 15.41
N ASP A 29 16.74 -6.52 16.13
CA ASP A 29 16.12 -5.31 16.65
C ASP A 29 15.81 -4.36 15.48
N ARG A 30 16.74 -4.23 14.52
CA ARG A 30 16.50 -3.46 13.30
C ARG A 30 15.42 -4.09 12.41
N LEU A 31 15.37 -5.42 12.31
CA LEU A 31 14.28 -6.09 11.59
C LEU A 31 12.92 -5.78 12.23
N ALA A 32 12.83 -5.87 13.56
CA ALA A 32 11.60 -5.57 14.28
C ALA A 32 11.14 -4.13 14.04
N GLU A 33 12.06 -3.16 14.10
CA GLU A 33 11.77 -1.75 13.79
C GLU A 33 11.22 -1.59 12.36
N ILE A 34 11.88 -2.16 11.35
CA ILE A 34 11.42 -2.08 9.95
C ILE A 34 10.03 -2.70 9.78
N ILE A 35 9.73 -3.80 10.49
CA ILE A 35 8.41 -4.43 10.46
C ILE A 35 7.35 -3.48 11.02
N ASP A 36 7.59 -2.90 12.19
CA ASP A 36 6.66 -1.96 12.82
C ASP A 36 6.41 -0.74 11.93
N ASP A 37 7.46 -0.18 11.34
CA ASP A 37 7.35 0.95 10.40
C ASP A 37 6.58 0.57 9.13
N THR A 38 6.78 -0.64 8.61
CA THR A 38 6.07 -1.15 7.44
C THR A 38 4.59 -1.38 7.73
N ILE A 39 4.26 -1.84 8.94
CA ILE A 39 2.86 -1.98 9.39
C ILE A 39 2.19 -0.60 9.42
N GLU A 40 2.85 0.40 9.99
CA GLU A 40 2.29 1.76 10.08
C GLU A 40 2.13 2.41 8.69
N MET A 41 3.16 2.31 7.84
CA MET A 41 3.09 2.76 6.45
C MET A 41 1.88 2.15 5.72
N ASN A 42 1.68 0.83 5.85
CA ASN A 42 0.56 0.14 5.21
C ASN A 42 -0.79 0.49 5.84
N ARG A 43 -0.85 0.82 7.14
CA ARG A 43 -2.06 1.32 7.81
C ARG A 43 -2.53 2.63 7.17
N VAL A 44 -1.62 3.61 7.04
CA VAL A 44 -1.94 4.90 6.42
C VAL A 44 -2.31 4.71 4.94
N TRP A 45 -1.56 3.88 4.22
CA TRP A 45 -1.87 3.58 2.82
C TRP A 45 -3.23 2.91 2.64
N HIS A 46 -3.62 2.03 3.57
CA HIS A 46 -4.94 1.43 3.59
C HIS A 46 -6.03 2.48 3.75
N GLU A 47 -5.85 3.44 4.66
CA GLU A 47 -6.81 4.51 4.91
C GLU A 47 -7.01 5.43 3.70
N VAL A 48 -5.93 5.77 2.98
CA VAL A 48 -6.03 6.50 1.70
C VAL A 48 -6.90 5.73 0.70
N ASN A 49 -6.71 4.42 0.60
CA ASN A 49 -7.49 3.59 -0.32
C ASN A 49 -8.94 3.39 0.12
N GLU A 50 -9.25 3.42 1.42
CA GLU A 50 -10.63 3.45 1.89
C GLU A 50 -11.32 4.77 1.52
N LEU A 51 -10.62 5.91 1.58
CA LEU A 51 -11.17 7.20 1.13
C LEU A 51 -11.52 7.19 -0.37
N ARG A 52 -10.78 6.46 -1.20
CA ARG A 52 -11.10 6.32 -2.64
C ARG A 52 -12.48 5.70 -2.90
N LYS A 53 -13.07 5.04 -1.92
CA LYS A 53 -14.42 4.46 -2.02
C LYS A 53 -15.56 5.46 -1.76
N THR A 54 -15.27 6.69 -1.34
CA THR A 54 -16.31 7.74 -1.18
C THR A 54 -16.86 8.19 -2.53
N ARG A 55 -18.01 8.88 -2.51
CA ARG A 55 -18.68 9.42 -3.71
C ARG A 55 -18.80 10.95 -3.60
N PRO A 56 -18.21 11.73 -4.52
CA PRO A 56 -17.31 11.27 -5.60
C PRO A 56 -15.98 10.70 -5.07
N CYS A 57 -15.26 9.90 -5.87
CA CYS A 57 -13.94 9.40 -5.48
C CYS A 57 -12.90 10.54 -5.47
N PRO A 58 -12.13 10.72 -4.39
CA PRO A 58 -11.22 11.85 -4.21
C PRO A 58 -9.88 11.68 -4.94
N MET A 59 -9.51 10.48 -5.39
CA MET A 59 -8.21 10.22 -6.00
C MET A 59 -8.31 9.20 -7.15
N HIS A 60 -7.86 9.61 -8.34
CA HIS A 60 -7.95 8.83 -9.57
C HIS A 60 -6.89 7.70 -9.62
N SER A 61 -7.15 6.63 -10.38
CA SER A 61 -6.22 5.48 -10.43
C SER A 61 -4.83 5.79 -10.97
N ARG A 62 -4.69 6.82 -11.82
CA ARG A 62 -3.36 7.27 -12.25
C ARG A 62 -2.48 7.67 -11.06
N ASP A 63 -3.05 8.39 -10.11
CA ASP A 63 -2.36 8.81 -8.88
C ASP A 63 -2.11 7.62 -7.97
N PHE A 64 -3.05 6.66 -7.93
CA PHE A 64 -2.85 5.40 -7.21
C PHE A 64 -1.64 4.64 -7.75
N TRP A 65 -1.56 4.44 -9.07
CA TRP A 65 -0.44 3.72 -9.69
C TRP A 65 0.90 4.41 -9.50
N SER A 66 0.89 5.74 -9.35
CA SER A 66 2.10 6.52 -9.05
C SER A 66 2.53 6.38 -7.59
N SER A 67 1.59 6.17 -6.67
CA SER A 67 1.82 6.14 -5.22
C SER A 67 2.05 4.73 -4.65
N MET A 68 1.44 3.73 -5.27
CA MET A 68 1.47 2.32 -4.86
C MET A 68 2.88 1.70 -4.78
N PRO A 69 3.83 1.97 -5.71
CA PRO A 69 5.15 1.33 -5.69
C PRO A 69 5.93 1.48 -4.39
N ALA A 70 5.73 2.58 -3.65
CA ALA A 70 6.45 2.83 -2.41
C ALA A 70 6.11 1.78 -1.33
N SER A 71 4.82 1.42 -1.18
CA SER A 71 4.38 0.32 -0.31
C SER A 71 4.72 -1.05 -0.90
N LEU A 72 4.36 -1.32 -2.17
CA LEU A 72 4.44 -2.68 -2.72
C LEU A 72 5.88 -3.19 -2.83
N TYR A 73 6.82 -2.32 -3.20
CA TYR A 73 8.22 -2.70 -3.42
C TYR A 73 9.14 -2.27 -2.28
N MET A 74 8.62 -1.65 -1.21
CA MET A 74 9.42 -1.03 -0.16
C MET A 74 10.52 -0.13 -0.78
N ALA A 75 10.10 0.77 -1.67
CA ALA A 75 11.02 1.52 -2.54
C ALA A 75 11.90 2.55 -1.81
N ALA A 76 11.59 2.84 -0.55
CA ALA A 76 12.30 3.76 0.34
C ALA A 76 12.15 3.31 1.80
N ASP A 77 12.73 4.08 2.73
CA ASP A 77 12.51 3.90 4.16
C ASP A 77 11.00 3.93 4.47
N PRO A 78 10.43 2.91 5.13
CA PRO A 78 9.00 2.87 5.46
C PRO A 78 8.54 4.05 6.32
N LYS A 79 9.38 4.61 7.21
CA LYS A 79 9.01 5.80 8.01
C LYS A 79 8.80 7.02 7.12
N VAL A 80 9.74 7.27 6.20
CA VAL A 80 9.64 8.37 5.24
C VAL A 80 8.41 8.19 4.34
N THR A 81 8.15 6.95 3.92
CA THR A 81 6.99 6.64 3.09
C THR A 81 5.67 6.81 3.86
N ALA A 82 5.62 6.43 5.14
CA ALA A 82 4.47 6.65 6.01
C ALA A 82 4.15 8.14 6.15
N ASP A 83 5.16 8.99 6.35
CA ASP A 83 4.98 10.45 6.42
C ASP A 83 4.43 11.03 5.10
N LEU A 84 4.93 10.55 3.95
CA LEU A 84 4.41 10.96 2.63
C LEU A 84 2.97 10.49 2.42
N TYR A 85 2.65 9.26 2.83
CA TYR A 85 1.29 8.75 2.77
C TYR A 85 0.34 9.47 3.72
N GLN A 86 0.82 9.96 4.87
CA GLN A 86 0.01 10.77 5.77
C GLN A 86 -0.32 12.13 5.14
N GLN A 87 0.65 12.77 4.49
CA GLN A 87 0.39 14.01 3.75
C GLN A 87 -0.61 13.80 2.62
N MET A 88 -0.46 12.72 1.85
CA MET A 88 -1.43 12.34 0.83
C MET A 88 -2.81 12.03 1.43
N TYR A 89 -2.88 11.36 2.59
CA TYR A 89 -4.13 11.13 3.30
C TYR A 89 -4.82 12.45 3.63
N ASP A 90 -4.09 13.43 4.17
CA ASP A 90 -4.65 14.74 4.54
C ASP A 90 -5.19 15.48 3.31
N GLU A 91 -4.48 15.42 2.18
CA GLU A 91 -4.93 15.99 0.90
C GLU A 91 -6.20 15.30 0.38
N VAL A 92 -6.18 13.97 0.30
CA VAL A 92 -7.32 13.16 -0.18
C VAL A 92 -8.53 13.35 0.74
N LYS A 93 -8.31 13.40 2.05
CA LYS A 93 -9.35 13.64 3.06
C LYS A 93 -9.97 15.03 2.91
N SER A 94 -9.17 16.05 2.62
CA SER A 94 -9.67 17.40 2.33
C SER A 94 -10.59 17.43 1.11
N ILE A 95 -10.25 16.69 0.05
CA ILE A 95 -11.08 16.56 -1.15
C ILE A 95 -12.43 15.92 -0.81
N VAL A 96 -12.42 14.86 0.02
CA VAL A 96 -13.64 14.21 0.53
C VAL A 96 -14.50 15.17 1.33
N ASP A 97 -13.90 15.91 2.27
CA ASP A 97 -14.63 16.81 3.18
C ASP A 97 -15.26 18.00 2.44
N ASN A 98 -14.67 18.41 1.33
CA ASN A 98 -15.21 19.45 0.46
C ASN A 98 -16.22 18.92 -0.58
N TYR A 99 -16.57 17.62 -0.54
CA TYR A 99 -17.48 16.97 -1.49
C TYR A 99 -17.06 17.14 -2.96
N THR A 100 -15.75 17.24 -3.19
CA THR A 100 -15.14 17.32 -4.53
C THR A 100 -14.60 15.95 -4.94
N GLY A 101 -14.52 15.69 -6.25
CA GLY A 101 -13.97 14.46 -6.81
C GLY A 101 -12.68 14.70 -7.59
N ALA A 102 -11.92 13.63 -7.83
CA ALA A 102 -10.72 13.68 -8.67
C ALA A 102 -11.01 13.98 -10.15
N ILE A 103 -12.24 13.71 -10.59
CA ILE A 103 -12.67 13.90 -11.98
C ILE A 103 -13.94 14.77 -12.01
N ALA A 104 -14.15 15.50 -13.11
CA ALA A 104 -15.22 16.49 -13.23
C ALA A 104 -16.64 15.92 -13.07
N GLU A 105 -16.91 14.75 -13.65
CA GLU A 105 -18.22 14.08 -13.56
C GLU A 105 -18.04 12.56 -13.47
N GLU A 106 -18.18 12.01 -12.26
CA GLU A 106 -18.09 10.56 -12.04
C GLU A 106 -19.41 9.84 -12.36
N LYS A 107 -19.52 9.30 -13.57
CA LYS A 107 -20.70 8.55 -14.07
C LYS A 107 -20.63 7.07 -13.72
N TYR A 108 -19.43 6.49 -13.81
CA TYR A 108 -19.19 5.07 -13.63
C TYR A 108 -18.06 4.85 -12.63
N ARG A 109 -18.27 3.94 -11.69
CA ARG A 109 -17.28 3.53 -10.69
C ARG A 109 -16.90 2.08 -10.93
N LEU A 110 -15.61 1.83 -11.07
CA LEU A 110 -15.08 0.57 -11.57
C LEU A 110 -13.96 0.05 -10.67
N ALA A 111 -13.76 -1.26 -10.74
CA ALA A 111 -12.53 -1.89 -10.31
C ALA A 111 -11.64 -2.09 -11.53
N PHE A 112 -10.36 -1.73 -11.45
CA PHE A 112 -9.39 -2.10 -12.47
C PHE A 112 -8.82 -3.47 -12.13
N ALA A 113 -8.83 -4.42 -13.06
CA ALA A 113 -8.27 -5.73 -12.83
C ALA A 113 -6.99 -5.97 -13.63
N GLU A 114 -6.06 -6.76 -13.06
CA GLU A 114 -4.78 -7.16 -13.65
C GLU A 114 -3.68 -6.08 -13.63
N LEU A 115 -2.58 -6.35 -14.33
CA LEU A 115 -1.45 -5.44 -14.50
C LEU A 115 -1.88 -4.18 -15.27
N PRO A 116 -1.57 -2.97 -14.78
CA PRO A 116 -1.87 -1.76 -15.51
C PRO A 116 -0.91 -1.58 -16.70
N PRO A 117 -1.33 -0.83 -17.73
CA PRO A 117 -0.47 -0.49 -18.85
C PRO A 117 0.51 0.62 -18.43
N TRP A 118 1.57 0.27 -17.68
CA TRP A 118 2.53 1.22 -17.09
C TRP A 118 3.09 2.26 -18.07
N HIS A 119 3.36 1.84 -19.31
CA HIS A 119 3.90 2.71 -20.37
C HIS A 119 2.86 3.72 -20.91
N SER A 120 1.58 3.58 -20.55
CA SER A 120 0.46 4.35 -21.11
C SER A 120 -0.64 4.64 -20.07
N LEU A 121 -0.24 5.03 -18.85
CA LEU A 121 -1.19 5.40 -17.78
C LEU A 121 -2.14 6.55 -18.15
N GLY A 122 -1.83 7.36 -19.17
CA GLY A 122 -2.77 8.35 -19.73
C GLY A 122 -4.06 7.74 -20.30
N PHE A 123 -4.12 6.43 -20.49
CA PHE A 123 -5.35 5.68 -20.75
C PHE A 123 -6.43 5.94 -19.69
N PHE A 124 -6.06 6.03 -18.42
CA PHE A 124 -7.01 6.27 -17.33
C PHE A 124 -7.63 7.68 -17.42
N ASP A 125 -6.82 8.68 -17.81
CA ASP A 125 -7.28 10.06 -18.00
C ASP A 125 -8.33 10.15 -19.13
N GLN A 126 -8.11 9.45 -20.25
CA GLN A 126 -9.07 9.41 -21.37
C GLN A 126 -10.42 8.78 -20.98
N LEU A 127 -10.40 7.84 -20.03
CA LEU A 127 -11.62 7.24 -19.46
C LEU A 127 -12.30 8.20 -18.47
N ALA A 128 -11.51 8.88 -17.64
CA ALA A 128 -12.00 9.90 -16.71
C ALA A 128 -12.72 11.05 -17.42
N GLU A 129 -12.23 11.51 -18.57
CA GLU A 129 -12.90 12.52 -19.42
C GLU A 129 -14.32 12.12 -19.85
N ARG A 130 -14.59 10.80 -19.93
CA ARG A 130 -15.90 10.24 -20.27
C ARG A 130 -16.73 9.88 -19.03
N GLY A 131 -16.22 10.20 -17.84
CA GLY A 131 -16.84 9.97 -16.54
C GLY A 131 -16.62 8.58 -15.96
N TRP A 132 -15.60 7.85 -16.42
CA TRP A 132 -15.25 6.53 -15.90
C TRP A 132 -14.14 6.68 -14.86
N ASN A 133 -14.43 6.31 -13.62
CA ASN A 133 -13.46 6.37 -12.54
C ASN A 133 -13.22 4.99 -11.92
N PHE A 134 -11.96 4.70 -11.66
CA PHE A 134 -11.52 3.47 -11.01
C PHE A 134 -11.21 3.78 -9.54
N VAL A 135 -11.91 3.08 -8.65
CA VAL A 135 -11.91 3.39 -7.21
C VAL A 135 -11.23 2.30 -6.38
N ILE A 136 -10.80 1.24 -7.06
CA ILE A 136 -10.06 0.12 -6.50
C ILE A 136 -9.35 -0.65 -7.62
N GLU A 137 -8.18 -1.17 -7.31
CA GLU A 137 -7.38 -2.03 -8.15
C GLU A 137 -7.45 -3.46 -7.60
N SER A 138 -7.69 -4.43 -8.49
CA SER A 138 -7.65 -5.86 -8.16
C SER A 138 -6.21 -6.31 -7.96
N TRP A 139 -6.00 -7.59 -7.64
CA TRP A 139 -4.69 -8.15 -7.33
C TRP A 139 -4.11 -7.55 -6.04
N ALA A 140 -2.95 -8.04 -5.59
CA ALA A 140 -2.31 -7.65 -4.33
C ALA A 140 -1.72 -6.22 -4.34
N TYR A 141 -2.33 -5.26 -5.06
CA TYR A 141 -1.89 -3.85 -5.11
C TYR A 141 -2.42 -3.01 -3.95
N GLN A 142 -3.49 -3.46 -3.31
CA GLN A 142 -3.99 -2.87 -2.07
C GLN A 142 -3.14 -3.37 -0.90
N PRO A 143 -2.79 -2.51 0.07
CA PRO A 143 -2.06 -2.94 1.24
C PRO A 143 -2.87 -3.97 2.03
N PRO A 144 -2.21 -4.82 2.84
CA PRO A 144 -2.91 -5.67 3.79
C PRO A 144 -3.86 -4.83 4.65
N LYS A 145 -5.07 -5.36 4.90
CA LYS A 145 -5.97 -4.72 5.87
C LYS A 145 -5.29 -4.70 7.23
N PRO A 146 -5.30 -3.57 7.97
CA PRO A 146 -4.78 -3.52 9.33
C PRO A 146 -5.40 -4.61 10.19
N ILE A 147 -4.53 -5.37 10.88
CA ILE A 147 -4.94 -6.46 11.77
C ILE A 147 -4.60 -6.03 13.20
N ASP A 148 -5.59 -6.02 14.07
CA ASP A 148 -5.36 -5.83 15.50
C ASP A 148 -4.78 -7.11 16.12
N LEU A 149 -3.48 -7.08 16.37
CA LEU A 149 -2.74 -8.18 17.00
C LEU A 149 -2.53 -7.98 18.51
N SER A 150 -3.07 -6.90 19.11
CA SER A 150 -2.90 -6.60 20.54
C SER A 150 -3.28 -7.78 21.45
N LYS A 151 -4.27 -8.58 21.02
CA LYS A 151 -4.76 -9.77 21.74
C LYS A 151 -3.75 -10.92 21.80
N PHE A 152 -2.78 -10.98 20.90
CA PHE A 152 -1.74 -12.00 20.85
C PHE A 152 -0.45 -11.56 21.55
N PHE A 153 -0.30 -10.25 21.80
CA PHE A 153 0.85 -9.65 22.46
C PHE A 153 0.53 -9.09 23.85
N SER A 154 -0.58 -9.54 24.47
CA SER A 154 -0.92 -9.21 25.85
C SER A 154 0.18 -9.67 26.83
N SER A 155 0.83 -8.67 27.43
CA SER A 155 1.75 -8.69 28.59
C SER A 155 2.97 -9.61 28.52
N LYS A 156 4.14 -9.00 28.30
CA LYS A 156 5.29 -9.27 29.17
C LYS A 156 5.08 -8.59 30.53
#